data_AF-A0A267MD19-F1
#
_entry.id   AF-A0A267MD19-F1
#
_cell.length_a   1.000
_cell.length_b   1.000
_cell.length_c   1.000
_cell.angle_alpha   90.00
_cell.angle_beta   90.00
_cell.angle_gamma   90.00
#
_symmetry.space_group_name_H-M   'P 1'
#
loop_
_entity.id
_entity.type
_entity.pdbx_description
1 polymer ?
#
loop_
_entity_poly.entity_id
_entity_poly.type
_entity_poly.pdbx_seq_one_letter_code
_entity_poly.pdbx_strand_id
1 'polypeptide(L)'
;MNNTNEMVKYVKLNDDKKIEICVDESFTLFLQDPSIVAMIEQSCKSLLENKFINLHINGNTSFITVESGTEQASLELVNNELIQGIQMAMAFLSQMGTDSLA
;
A
#
# COMPACT_ATOMS: atom_id res chain seq x y z
N MET A 1 14.91 17.76 -9.64
CA MET A 1 14.93 16.30 -9.87
C MET A 1 13.67 15.73 -9.22
N ASN A 2 12.80 15.14 -10.04
CA ASN A 2 11.56 14.40 -9.80
C ASN A 2 10.69 14.74 -8.57
N ASN A 3 9.57 15.41 -8.83
CA ASN A 3 8.38 15.50 -7.97
C ASN A 3 7.64 14.15 -7.92
N THR A 4 8.29 13.05 -7.52
CA THR A 4 7.56 11.83 -7.17
C THR A 4 6.91 12.04 -5.82
N ASN A 5 5.65 12.45 -5.87
CA ASN A 5 4.62 12.35 -4.85
C ASN A 5 4.92 11.18 -3.88
N GLU A 6 5.57 11.44 -2.74
CA GLU A 6 5.89 10.41 -1.74
C GLU A 6 4.63 10.09 -0.93
N MET A 7 3.64 9.51 -1.62
CA MET A 7 2.42 8.97 -1.01
C MET A 7 2.78 8.04 0.14
N VAL A 8 3.87 7.28 0.03
CA VAL A 8 4.35 6.36 1.06
C VAL A 8 5.50 7.02 1.81
N LYS A 9 5.31 7.25 3.11
CA LYS A 9 6.35 7.74 4.02
C LYS A 9 7.37 6.65 4.35
N TYR A 10 6.91 5.42 4.61
CA TYR A 10 7.78 4.27 4.80
C TYR A 10 7.06 2.94 4.61
N VAL A 11 7.86 1.90 4.35
CA VAL A 11 7.49 0.48 4.43
C VAL A 11 8.56 -0.24 5.25
N LYS A 12 8.17 -0.91 6.33
CA LYS A 12 9.12 -1.61 7.21
C LYS A 12 8.46 -2.81 7.90
N LEU A 13 9.26 -3.65 8.55
CA LEU A 13 8.76 -4.55 9.59
C LEU A 13 8.71 -3.80 10.92
N ASN A 14 7.61 -3.95 11.66
CA ASN A 14 7.52 -3.46 13.04
C ASN A 14 8.06 -4.52 14.02
N ASP A 15 8.04 -4.19 15.32
CA ASP A 15 8.56 -5.08 16.37
C ASP A 15 7.80 -6.42 16.46
N ASP A 16 6.53 -6.46 16.01
CA ASP A 16 5.71 -7.66 15.90
C ASP A 16 5.93 -8.44 14.59
N LYS A 17 6.92 -8.03 13.78
CA LYS A 17 7.19 -8.55 12.43
C LYS A 17 6.01 -8.43 11.44
N LYS A 18 5.12 -7.48 11.65
CA LYS A 18 4.11 -7.10 10.66
C LYS A 18 4.71 -6.09 9.69
N ILE A 19 4.30 -6.16 8.43
CA ILE A 19 4.66 -5.15 7.44
C ILE A 19 3.82 -3.92 7.71
N GLU A 20 4.48 -2.81 8.00
CA GLU A 20 3.89 -1.51 8.30
C GLU A 20 4.11 -0.58 7.11
N ILE A 21 3.01 -0.11 6.51
CA ILE A 21 3.00 0.85 5.41
C ILE A 21 2.36 2.13 5.93
N CYS A 22 3.14 3.21 6.02
CA CYS A 22 2.63 4.52 6.40
C CYS A 22 2.56 5.42 5.17
N VAL A 23 1.39 5.99 4.91
CA VAL A 23 1.19 6.94 3.82
C VAL A 23 1.16 8.37 4.34
N ASP A 24 1.26 9.34 3.44
CA ASP A 24 1.05 10.73 3.81
C ASP A 24 -0.35 10.97 4.37
N GLU A 25 -0.47 11.90 5.33
CA GLU A 25 -1.72 12.14 6.05
C GLU A 25 -2.86 12.60 5.14
N SER A 26 -2.52 13.24 4.01
CA SER A 26 -3.49 13.61 2.97
C SER A 26 -4.26 12.41 2.39
N PHE A 27 -3.73 11.18 2.52
CA PHE A 27 -4.36 9.94 2.07
C PHE A 27 -5.08 9.17 3.18
N THR A 28 -5.19 9.72 4.40
CA THR A 28 -5.87 9.05 5.52
C THR A 28 -7.32 8.70 5.18
N LEU A 29 -8.07 9.63 4.60
CA LEU A 29 -9.47 9.40 4.21
C LEU A 29 -9.57 8.35 3.10
N PHE A 30 -8.59 8.32 2.19
CA PHE A 30 -8.53 7.33 1.12
C PHE A 30 -8.33 5.91 1.67
N LEU A 31 -7.44 5.74 2.67
CA LEU A 31 -7.24 4.44 3.33
C LEU A 31 -8.40 4.00 4.22
N GLN A 32 -9.32 4.91 4.57
CA GLN A 32 -10.53 4.57 5.34
C GLN A 32 -11.73 4.23 4.47
N ASP A 33 -11.66 4.46 3.15
CA ASP A 33 -12.73 4.11 2.23
C ASP A 33 -12.83 2.57 2.10
N PRO A 34 -13.98 1.95 2.43
CA PRO A 34 -14.14 0.50 2.39
C PRO A 34 -13.82 -0.15 1.04
N SER A 35 -14.07 0.54 -0.07
CA SER A 35 -13.77 0.04 -1.41
C SER A 35 -12.27 -0.01 -1.68
N ILE A 36 -11.53 0.99 -1.18
CA ILE A 36 -10.08 1.05 -1.25
C ILE A 36 -9.45 0.02 -0.32
N VAL A 37 -9.96 -0.12 0.90
CA VAL A 37 -9.52 -1.18 1.83
C VAL A 37 -9.67 -2.55 1.19
N ALA A 38 -10.83 -2.84 0.60
CA ALA A 38 -11.08 -4.10 -0.09
C ALA A 38 -10.12 -4.31 -1.28
N MET A 39 -9.83 -3.24 -2.04
CA MET A 39 -8.87 -3.29 -3.13
C MET A 39 -7.46 -3.62 -2.63
N ILE A 40 -6.97 -2.93 -1.60
CA ILE A 40 -5.64 -3.16 -1.01
C ILE A 40 -5.55 -4.59 -0.46
N GLU A 41 -6.58 -5.04 0.25
CA GLU A 41 -6.64 -6.39 0.80
C GLU A 41 -6.58 -7.44 -0.32
N GLN A 42 -7.34 -7.23 -1.40
CA GLN A 42 -7.33 -8.13 -2.55
C GLN A 42 -5.98 -8.13 -3.26
N SER A 43 -5.32 -6.99 -3.40
CA SER A 43 -3.97 -6.90 -3.94
C SER A 43 -2.97 -7.64 -3.05
N CYS A 44 -3.07 -7.50 -1.72
CA CYS A 44 -2.22 -8.24 -0.78
C CYS A 44 -2.44 -9.75 -0.89
N LYS A 45 -3.70 -10.20 -0.98
CA LYS A 45 -4.06 -11.62 -1.17
C LYS A 45 -3.49 -12.18 -2.49
N SER A 46 -3.59 -11.43 -3.58
CA SER A 46 -3.06 -11.86 -4.87
C SER A 46 -1.53 -11.89 -4.88
N LEU A 47 -0.86 -10.92 -4.24
CA LEU A 47 0.59 -10.79 -4.24
C LEU A 47 1.29 -11.78 -3.30
N LEU A 48 0.72 -11.96 -2.09
CA LEU A 48 1.33 -12.74 -1.03
C LEU A 48 0.74 -14.17 -0.94
N GLU A 49 -0.34 -14.43 -1.67
CA GLU A 49 -1.01 -15.74 -1.76
C GLU A 49 -1.31 -16.33 -0.38
N ASN A 50 -0.85 -17.56 -0.12
CA ASN A 50 -1.04 -18.28 1.13
C ASN A 50 -0.29 -17.68 2.33
N LYS A 51 0.65 -16.74 2.09
CA LYS A 51 1.41 -16.07 3.16
C LYS A 51 0.60 -14.96 3.81
N PHE A 52 -0.42 -14.42 3.14
CA PHE A 52 -1.24 -13.34 3.69
C PHE A 52 -2.15 -13.86 4.80
N ILE A 53 -2.11 -13.23 5.97
CA ILE A 53 -3.01 -13.57 7.10
C ILE A 53 -4.10 -12.51 7.25
N ASN A 54 -3.72 -11.23 7.36
CA ASN A 54 -4.69 -10.15 7.49
C ASN A 54 -4.12 -8.79 7.07
N LEU A 55 -5.04 -7.85 6.86
CA LEU A 55 -4.78 -6.42 6.71
C LEU A 55 -5.54 -5.69 7.83
N HIS A 56 -4.86 -4.78 8.52
CA HIS A 56 -5.48 -3.86 9.47
C HIS A 56 -5.07 -2.44 9.13
N ILE A 57 -6.01 -1.50 9.12
CA ILE A 57 -5.74 -0.10 8.81
C ILE A 57 -6.09 0.74 10.03
N ASN A 58 -5.17 1.62 10.42
CA ASN A 58 -5.35 2.58 11.50
C ASN A 58 -4.81 3.95 11.06
N GLY A 59 -5.73 4.90 10.83
CA GLY A 59 -5.36 6.22 10.30
C GLY A 59 -4.73 6.11 8.91
N ASN A 60 -3.53 6.66 8.77
CA ASN A 60 -2.73 6.63 7.54
C ASN A 60 -1.77 5.43 7.49
N THR A 61 -1.94 4.44 8.37
CA THR A 61 -1.02 3.30 8.46
C THR A 61 -1.76 1.99 8.25
N SER A 62 -1.22 1.16 7.37
CA SER A 62 -1.67 -0.19 7.08
C SER A 62 -0.69 -1.20 7.66
N PHE A 63 -1.21 -2.24 8.29
CA PHE A 63 -0.47 -3.34 8.87
C PHE A 63 -0.87 -4.64 8.17
N ILE A 64 0.10 -5.29 7.53
CA ILE A 64 -0.09 -6.59 6.88
C ILE A 64 0.57 -7.65 7.75
N THR A 65 -0.22 -8.60 8.23
CA THR A 65 0.32 -9.79 8.91
C THR A 65 0.52 -10.88 7.87
N VAL A 66 1.69 -11.51 7.90
CA VAL A 66 2.06 -12.62 7.02
C VAL A 66 2.50 -13.84 7.83
N GLU A 67 2.59 -14.99 7.16
CA GLU A 67 3.08 -16.23 7.74
C GLU A 67 4.49 -16.08 8.33
N SER A 68 4.68 -16.61 9.54
CA SER A 68 5.97 -16.55 10.23
C SER A 68 7.09 -17.20 9.42
N GLY A 69 8.24 -16.54 9.34
CA GLY A 69 9.38 -16.96 8.51
C GLY A 69 9.31 -16.43 7.07
N THR A 70 8.24 -15.76 6.67
CA THR A 70 8.10 -15.15 5.33
C THR A 70 8.15 -13.63 5.35
N GLU A 71 8.39 -13.00 6.50
CA GLU A 71 8.17 -11.57 6.72
C GLU A 71 9.08 -10.70 5.85
N GLN A 72 10.37 -11.04 5.76
CA GLN A 72 11.33 -10.30 4.96
C GLN A 72 11.06 -10.42 3.45
N ALA A 73 10.80 -11.64 2.96
CA ALA A 73 10.46 -11.86 1.56
C ALA A 73 9.14 -11.17 1.16
N SER A 74 8.17 -11.18 2.07
CA SER A 74 6.88 -10.50 1.87
C SER A 74 7.03 -8.98 1.89
N LEU A 75 7.89 -8.43 2.76
CA LEU A 75 8.22 -7.01 2.78
C LEU A 75 8.79 -6.57 1.42
N GLU A 76 9.72 -7.33 0.85
CA GLU A 76 10.33 -7.04 -0.44
C GLU A 76 9.29 -7.04 -1.58
N LEU A 77 8.38 -8.02 -1.60
CA LEU A 77 7.28 -8.06 -2.57
C LEU A 77 6.34 -6.86 -2.42
N VAL A 78 5.93 -6.53 -1.20
CA VAL A 78 5.07 -5.38 -0.94
C VAL A 78 5.73 -4.09 -1.42
N ASN A 79 7.02 -3.90 -1.14
CA ASN A 79 7.73 -2.68 -1.49
C ASN A 79 7.92 -2.55 -3.02
N ASN A 80 8.21 -3.66 -3.69
CA ASN A 80 8.52 -3.65 -5.13
C ASN A 80 7.26 -3.69 -6.01
N GLU A 81 6.22 -4.41 -5.61
CA GLU A 81 5.07 -4.65 -6.50
C GLU A 81 3.84 -3.86 -6.06
N LEU A 82 3.46 -3.95 -4.77
CA LEU A 82 2.26 -3.28 -4.28
C LEU A 82 2.43 -1.76 -4.31
N ILE A 83 3.50 -1.25 -3.72
CA ILE A 83 3.72 0.20 -3.64
C ILE A 83 3.93 0.81 -5.02
N GLN A 84 4.74 0.19 -5.88
CA GLN A 84 4.96 0.68 -7.24
C GLN A 84 3.67 0.61 -8.07
N GLY A 85 2.88 -0.46 -7.93
CA GLY A 85 1.58 -0.59 -8.59
C GLY A 85 0.62 0.53 -8.21
N ILE A 86 0.53 0.86 -6.92
CA ILE A 86 -0.33 1.95 -6.43
C ILE A 86 0.18 3.30 -6.92
N GLN A 87 1.49 3.55 -6.86
CA GLN A 87 2.09 4.79 -7.36
C GLN A 87 1.83 4.99 -8.87
N MET A 88 1.99 3.94 -9.66
CA MET A 88 1.69 3.97 -11.11
C MET A 88 0.20 4.22 -11.37
N ALA A 89 -0.70 3.55 -10.64
CA ALA A 89 -2.14 3.76 -10.78
C ALA A 89 -2.54 5.20 -10.44
N MET A 90 -2.00 5.77 -9.36
CA MET A 90 -2.27 7.16 -8.99
C MET A 90 -1.68 8.16 -9.98
N ALA A 91 -0.46 7.93 -10.47
CA ALA A 91 0.15 8.76 -11.50
C ALA A 91 -0.71 8.78 -12.78
N PHE A 92 -1.20 7.61 -13.19
CA PHE A 92 -2.11 7.47 -14.33
C PHE A 92 -3.44 8.22 -14.11
N LEU A 93 -4.08 8.04 -12.96
CA LEU A 93 -5.32 8.76 -12.61
C LEU A 93 -5.13 10.27 -12.54
N SER A 94 -3.99 10.74 -12.03
CA SER A 94 -3.68 12.18 -11.99
C SER A 94 -3.52 12.77 -13.38
N GLN A 95 -2.95 12.03 -14.33
CA GLN A 95 -2.84 12.46 -15.73
C GLN A 95 -4.22 12.46 -16.40
N MET A 96 -5.02 11.41 -16.25
CA MET A 96 -6.37 11.33 -16.81
C MET A 96 -7.35 12.37 -16.22
N GLY A 97 -7.22 12.70 -14.94
CA GLY A 97 -8.02 13.75 -14.30
C GLY A 97 -7.76 15.15 -14.87
N THR A 98 -6.62 15.34 -15.56
CA THR A 98 -6.24 16.63 -16.16
C THR A 98 -6.83 16.83 -17.55
N ASP A 99 -7.27 15.77 -18.24
CA ASP A 99 -7.86 15.85 -19.59
C ASP A 99 -9.37 16.17 -19.61
N SER A 100 -10.03 16.29 -18.45
CA SER A 100 -11.46 16.68 -18.38
C SER A 100 -11.71 18.18 -18.24
N LEU A 101 -10.65 19.01 -18.32
CA LEU A 101 -10.73 20.48 -18.23
C LEU A 101 -9.90 21.22 -19.30
N ALA A 102 -9.65 20.58 -20.46
CA ALA A 102 -9.09 21.25 -21.64
C ALA A 102 -10.14 21.44 -22.74
#